data_AF-A0A7X7A4U5-F1
#
_entry.id   AF-A0A7X7A4U5-F1
#
_cell.length_a   1.000
_cell.length_b   1.000
_cell.length_c   1.000
_cell.angle_alpha   90.00
_cell.angle_beta   90.00
_cell.angle_gamma   90.00
#
_symmetry.space_group_name_H-M   'P 1'
#
loop_
_entity.id
_entity.type
_entity.pdbx_description
1 polymer ?
#
loop_
_entity_poly.entity_id
_entity_poly.type
_entity_poly.pdbx_seq_one_letter_code
_entity_poly.pdbx_strand_id
1 'polypeptide(L)'
;MFGTLFRVLLLVGLGIVVAGAALLALKAVVALTVFVITLLLPFLVVAWLLRYALGERLRVPSPPIPARERGWRWGPRVKPKEEDPEEWSREASALAAEIAHLVRNGNRGTRQLLSSAPGGARKLAKRVRELSRLWHTLDDHLRANEATEFLRRAEAMRARADAASDRFVQEQYAEAARSLESQAQTCLELGHTRERLRAEIARILAALTNLRSRIVAVQASPADGSDAVRRAAEELADLEAQVGTFQESVRQVLRQASQASR
;
A
#
# COMPACT_ATOMS: atom_id res chain seq x y z
N MET A 1 -65.02 3.41 -31.71
CA MET A 1 -63.68 3.28 -32.34
C MET A 1 -62.78 4.52 -32.19
N PHE A 2 -63.30 5.72 -31.90
CA PHE A 2 -62.47 6.94 -31.79
C PHE A 2 -61.61 7.06 -30.51
N GLY A 3 -62.04 6.49 -29.37
CA GLY A 3 -61.32 6.63 -28.09
C GLY A 3 -60.01 5.85 -27.97
N THR A 4 -59.86 4.74 -28.69
CA THR A 4 -58.65 3.91 -28.68
C THR A 4 -57.54 4.52 -29.55
N LEU A 5 -57.88 5.05 -30.72
CA LEU A 5 -56.92 5.74 -31.61
C LEU A 5 -56.33 7.01 -30.95
N PHE A 6 -57.15 7.77 -30.24
CA PHE A 6 -56.68 8.97 -29.52
C PHE A 6 -55.69 8.63 -28.39
N ARG A 7 -55.94 7.56 -27.63
CA ARG A 7 -55.04 7.10 -26.56
C ARG A 7 -53.69 6.62 -27.09
N VAL A 8 -53.68 5.93 -28.24
CA VAL A 8 -52.43 5.46 -28.86
C VAL A 8 -51.59 6.64 -29.35
N LEU A 9 -52.21 7.63 -30.00
CA LEU A 9 -51.53 8.84 -30.45
C LEU A 9 -50.93 9.64 -29.29
N LEU A 10 -51.65 9.72 -28.16
CA LEU A 10 -51.20 10.44 -26.97
C LEU A 10 -50.01 9.73 -26.28
N LEU A 11 -50.01 8.38 -26.23
CA LEU A 11 -48.90 7.60 -25.70
C LEU A 11 -47.65 7.67 -26.58
N VAL A 12 -47.81 7.65 -27.90
CA VAL A 12 -46.69 7.81 -28.85
C VAL A 12 -46.11 9.22 -28.76
N GLY A 13 -46.96 10.25 -28.70
CA GLY A 13 -46.52 11.63 -28.51
C GLY A 13 -45.76 11.84 -27.20
N LEU A 14 -46.26 11.26 -26.09
CA LEU A 14 -45.58 11.31 -24.80
C LEU A 14 -44.22 10.60 -24.83
N GLY A 15 -44.14 9.44 -25.49
CA GLY A 15 -42.89 8.68 -25.65
C GLY A 15 -41.81 9.44 -26.41
N ILE A 16 -42.18 10.16 -27.47
CA ILE A 16 -41.23 10.97 -28.26
C ILE A 16 -40.71 12.17 -27.44
N VAL A 17 -41.59 12.82 -26.67
CA VAL A 17 -41.19 13.94 -25.80
C VAL A 17 -40.25 13.48 -24.69
N VAL A 18 -40.53 12.34 -24.06
CA VAL A 18 -39.68 11.76 -23.00
C VAL A 18 -38.33 11.32 -23.57
N ALA A 19 -38.30 10.68 -24.75
CA ALA A 19 -37.06 10.29 -25.42
C ALA A 19 -36.22 11.52 -25.83
N GLY A 20 -36.86 12.58 -26.32
CA GLY A 20 -36.20 13.84 -26.65
C GLY A 20 -35.60 14.53 -25.43
N ALA A 21 -36.33 14.56 -24.31
CA ALA A 21 -35.85 15.11 -23.04
C ALA A 21 -34.67 14.31 -22.46
N ALA A 22 -34.71 12.98 -22.55
CA ALA A 22 -33.63 12.11 -22.12
C ALA A 22 -32.34 12.33 -22.95
N LEU A 23 -32.48 12.51 -24.27
CA LEU A 23 -31.33 12.79 -25.15
C LEU A 23 -30.69 14.16 -24.84
N LEU A 24 -31.50 15.17 -24.52
CA LEU A 24 -31.02 16.50 -24.10
C LEU A 24 -30.32 16.45 -22.74
N ALA A 25 -30.88 15.71 -21.78
CA ALA A 25 -30.24 15.48 -20.48
C ALA A 25 -28.89 14.77 -20.62
N LEU A 26 -28.80 13.74 -21.47
CA LEU A 26 -27.55 13.02 -21.72
C LEU A 26 -26.50 13.94 -22.35
N LYS A 27 -26.87 14.75 -23.34
CA LYS A 27 -25.96 15.73 -23.95
C LYS A 27 -25.50 16.79 -22.95
N ALA A 28 -26.36 17.25 -22.06
CA ALA A 28 -26.01 18.21 -21.01
C ALA A 28 -25.01 17.61 -20.00
N VAL A 29 -25.19 16.34 -19.60
CA VAL A 29 -24.27 15.64 -18.69
C VAL A 29 -22.90 15.40 -19.35
N VAL A 30 -22.87 15.05 -20.63
CA VAL A 30 -21.61 14.89 -21.38
C VAL A 30 -20.91 16.24 -21.57
N ALA A 31 -21.65 17.30 -21.90
CA ALA A 31 -21.09 18.64 -22.01
C ALA A 31 -20.53 19.14 -20.66
N LEU A 32 -21.24 18.87 -19.56
CA LEU A 32 -20.79 19.23 -18.21
C LEU A 32 -19.53 18.45 -17.80
N THR A 33 -19.46 17.14 -18.09
CA THR A 33 -18.28 16.34 -17.75
C THR A 33 -17.07 16.73 -18.59
N VAL A 34 -17.23 16.98 -19.89
CA VAL A 34 -16.15 17.51 -20.73
C VAL A 34 -15.70 18.89 -20.25
N PHE A 35 -16.63 19.78 -19.88
CA PHE A 35 -16.30 21.10 -19.34
C PHE A 35 -15.54 21.00 -18.00
N VAL A 36 -16.02 20.17 -17.07
CA VAL A 36 -15.37 19.91 -15.77
C VAL A 36 -13.96 19.35 -15.98
N ILE A 37 -13.77 18.36 -16.85
CA ILE A 37 -12.46 17.78 -17.13
C ILE A 37 -11.53 18.82 -17.78
N THR A 38 -12.02 19.57 -18.77
CA THR A 38 -11.19 20.55 -19.50
C THR A 38 -10.78 21.74 -18.61
N LEU A 39 -11.61 22.14 -17.64
CA LEU A 39 -11.31 23.27 -16.74
C LEU A 39 -10.58 22.88 -15.46
N LEU A 40 -10.96 21.76 -14.81
CA LEU A 40 -10.41 21.39 -13.50
C LEU A 40 -9.13 20.55 -13.61
N LEU A 41 -8.99 19.73 -14.65
CA LEU A 41 -7.78 18.92 -14.84
C LEU A 41 -6.50 19.77 -14.97
N PRO A 42 -6.45 20.85 -15.78
CA PRO A 42 -5.25 21.69 -15.83
C PRO A 42 -4.99 22.39 -14.50
N PHE A 43 -6.02 22.78 -13.75
CA PHE A 43 -5.86 23.39 -12.43
C PHE A 43 -5.29 22.41 -11.40
N LEU A 44 -5.73 21.15 -11.42
CA LEU A 44 -5.20 20.08 -10.58
C LEU A 44 -3.74 19.74 -10.92
N VAL A 45 -3.41 19.67 -12.21
CA VAL A 45 -2.03 19.43 -12.67
C VAL A 45 -1.12 20.59 -12.27
N VAL A 46 -1.56 21.84 -12.45
CA VAL A 46 -0.81 23.03 -12.03
C VAL A 46 -0.67 23.08 -10.50
N ALA A 47 -1.71 22.77 -9.74
CA ALA A 47 -1.63 22.71 -8.27
C ALA A 47 -0.69 21.60 -7.77
N TRP A 48 -0.68 20.44 -8.45
CA TRP A 48 0.22 19.34 -8.14
C TRP A 48 1.68 19.70 -8.46
N LEU A 49 1.92 20.33 -9.62
CA LEU A 49 3.25 20.83 -10.01
C LEU A 49 3.73 21.97 -9.10
N LEU A 50 2.84 22.88 -8.69
CA LEU A 50 3.16 23.92 -7.69
C LEU A 50 3.52 23.30 -6.34
N ARG A 51 2.81 22.25 -5.90
CA ARG A 51 3.13 21.54 -4.66
C ARG A 51 4.47 20.82 -4.73
N TYR A 52 4.84 20.27 -5.89
CA TYR A 52 6.14 19.65 -6.11
C TYR A 52 7.27 20.70 -6.13
N ALA A 53 7.07 21.80 -6.86
CA ALA A 53 8.03 22.91 -6.96
C ALA A 53 8.20 23.70 -5.65
N LEU A 54 7.12 23.90 -4.87
CA LEU A 54 7.21 24.46 -3.51
C LEU A 54 7.82 23.47 -2.53
N GLY A 55 7.58 22.16 -2.68
CA GLY A 55 8.17 21.12 -1.84
C GLY A 55 9.70 21.08 -1.94
N GLU A 56 10.26 21.34 -3.13
CA GLU A 56 11.71 21.47 -3.30
C GLU A 56 12.27 22.81 -2.85
N ARG A 57 11.54 23.92 -3.01
CA ARG A 57 12.00 25.26 -2.60
C ARG A 57 11.79 25.59 -1.12
N LEU A 58 10.97 24.81 -0.39
CA LEU A 58 10.76 24.94 1.06
C LEU A 58 11.51 23.87 1.87
N ARG A 59 12.70 23.43 1.41
CA ARG A 59 13.75 22.95 2.32
C ARG A 59 14.23 24.14 3.18
N VAL A 60 13.37 24.55 4.09
CA VAL A 60 13.68 25.43 5.20
C VAL A 60 14.73 24.68 6.04
N PRO A 61 15.92 25.24 6.31
CA PRO A 61 16.79 24.68 7.32
C PRO A 61 16.01 24.66 8.63
N SER A 62 15.84 23.46 9.19
CA SER A 62 15.03 23.21 10.38
C SER A 62 15.28 24.30 11.43
N PRO A 63 14.24 25.02 11.90
CA PRO A 63 14.41 26.01 12.94
C PRO A 63 14.92 25.33 14.23
N PRO A 64 15.77 26.02 15.02
CA PRO A 64 16.23 25.48 16.29
C PRO A 64 15.03 25.20 17.19
N ILE A 65 14.90 23.93 17.58
CA ILE A 65 13.86 23.44 18.48
C ILE A 65 13.94 24.26 19.78
N PRO A 66 12.84 24.86 20.27
CA PRO A 66 12.87 25.66 21.48
C PRO A 66 13.34 24.83 22.68
N ALA A 67 14.35 25.35 23.36
CA ALA A 67 14.99 24.73 24.52
C ALA A 67 14.09 24.79 25.76
N ARG A 68 13.14 23.87 25.88
CA ARG A 68 12.42 23.47 27.10
C ARG A 68 11.83 22.09 26.80
N GLU A 69 12.30 20.96 27.30
CA GLU A 69 12.89 20.66 28.60
C GLU A 69 14.08 19.69 28.41
N ARG A 70 15.27 20.13 28.84
CA ARG A 70 16.46 19.29 28.94
C ARG A 70 16.32 18.34 30.13
N GLY A 71 15.58 17.25 29.92
CA GLY A 71 15.75 16.03 30.69
C GLY A 71 16.77 15.16 29.99
N TRP A 72 18.02 15.20 30.45
CA TRP A 72 19.10 14.35 29.97
C TRP A 72 18.71 12.86 30.00
N ARG A 73 18.65 12.23 28.82
CA ARG A 73 19.05 10.83 28.66
C ARG A 73 19.85 10.70 27.39
N TRP A 74 21.17 10.54 27.56
CA TRP A 74 21.97 9.72 26.67
C TRP A 74 21.36 8.31 26.69
N GLY A 75 20.32 8.09 25.90
CA GLY A 75 19.95 6.75 25.49
C GLY A 75 21.15 6.20 24.70
N PRO A 76 21.51 4.92 24.86
CA PRO A 76 22.56 4.33 24.05
C PRO A 76 22.28 4.66 22.58
N ARG A 77 23.33 4.98 21.80
CA ARG A 77 23.25 4.89 20.34
C ARG A 77 22.81 3.46 20.04
N VAL A 78 21.50 3.24 19.95
CA VAL A 78 20.92 1.99 19.52
C VAL A 78 21.41 1.90 18.09
N LYS A 79 22.44 1.07 17.86
CA LYS A 79 22.75 0.59 16.51
C LYS A 79 21.40 0.24 15.89
N PRO A 80 21.09 0.67 14.65
CA PRO A 80 19.84 0.28 14.00
C PRO A 80 19.70 -1.21 14.23
N LYS A 81 18.69 -1.58 15.04
CA LYS A 81 18.53 -2.95 15.51
C LYS A 81 18.44 -3.77 14.24
N GLU A 82 19.38 -4.68 14.05
CA GLU A 82 19.38 -5.56 12.89
C GLU A 82 17.99 -6.19 12.85
N GLU A 83 17.25 -5.88 11.79
CA GLU A 83 15.84 -6.22 11.71
C GLU A 83 15.74 -7.71 11.51
N ASP A 84 15.37 -8.40 12.59
CA ASP A 84 15.14 -9.83 12.58
C ASP A 84 13.68 -10.08 12.14
N PRO A 85 13.43 -10.58 10.92
CA PRO A 85 12.08 -10.86 10.45
C PRO A 85 11.39 -11.96 11.27
N GLU A 86 12.16 -12.81 11.93
CA GLU A 86 11.64 -13.82 12.85
C GLU A 86 11.12 -13.18 14.14
N GLU A 87 11.73 -12.08 14.59
CA GLU A 87 11.24 -11.32 15.74
C GLU A 87 9.82 -10.80 15.49
N TRP A 88 9.55 -10.24 14.31
CA TRP A 88 8.19 -9.78 13.95
C TRP A 88 7.16 -10.92 13.95
N SER A 89 7.52 -12.09 13.44
CA SER A 89 6.65 -13.28 13.45
C SER A 89 6.38 -13.77 14.87
N ARG A 90 7.41 -13.77 15.73
CA ARG A 90 7.29 -14.13 17.15
C ARG A 90 6.41 -13.13 17.90
N GLU A 91 6.63 -11.84 17.71
CA GLU A 91 5.85 -10.76 18.32
C GLU A 91 4.37 -10.82 17.91
N ALA A 92 4.07 -10.95 16.61
CA ALA A 92 2.69 -11.07 16.13
C ALA A 92 2.01 -12.32 16.71
N SER A 93 2.73 -13.44 16.82
CA SER A 93 2.21 -14.69 17.41
C SER A 93 1.93 -14.53 18.91
N ALA A 94 2.81 -13.84 19.64
CA ALA A 94 2.64 -13.53 21.05
C ALA A 94 1.43 -12.61 21.28
N LEU A 95 1.30 -11.53 20.51
CA LEU A 95 0.14 -10.62 20.58
C LEU A 95 -1.17 -11.35 20.29
N ALA A 96 -1.20 -12.23 19.29
CA ALA A 96 -2.38 -13.03 18.99
C ALA A 96 -2.74 -14.01 20.13
N ALA A 97 -1.74 -14.60 20.79
CA ALA A 97 -1.94 -15.46 21.95
C ALA A 97 -2.46 -14.66 23.17
N GLU A 98 -1.91 -13.46 23.40
CA GLU A 98 -2.35 -12.54 24.45
C GLU A 98 -3.80 -12.10 24.22
N ILE A 99 -4.17 -11.68 23.01
CA ILE A 99 -5.55 -11.32 22.66
C ILE A 99 -6.49 -12.49 22.92
N ALA A 100 -6.13 -13.71 22.49
CA ALA A 100 -6.93 -14.90 22.75
C ALA A 100 -7.07 -15.22 24.25
N HIS A 101 -6.02 -14.98 25.04
CA HIS A 101 -6.04 -15.15 26.48
C HIS A 101 -6.95 -14.11 27.16
N LEU A 102 -6.78 -12.83 26.82
CA LEU A 102 -7.60 -11.73 27.34
C LEU A 102 -9.08 -11.97 27.05
N VAL A 103 -9.43 -12.29 25.81
CA VAL A 103 -10.84 -12.55 25.45
C VAL A 103 -11.40 -13.73 26.26
N ARG A 104 -10.68 -14.86 26.38
CA ARG A 104 -11.14 -16.03 27.14
C ARG A 104 -11.39 -15.75 28.63
N ASN A 105 -10.54 -14.92 29.24
CA ASN A 105 -10.63 -14.59 30.66
C ASN A 105 -11.53 -13.38 30.95
N GLY A 106 -12.06 -12.73 29.91
CA GLY A 106 -13.03 -11.64 30.06
C GLY A 106 -14.38 -12.11 30.59
N ASN A 107 -15.20 -11.16 31.03
CA ASN A 107 -16.58 -11.43 31.44
C ASN A 107 -17.43 -11.95 30.25
N ARG A 108 -18.64 -12.46 30.53
CA ARG A 108 -19.51 -13.06 29.51
C ARG A 108 -19.84 -12.09 28.35
N GLY A 109 -20.09 -10.81 28.65
CA GLY A 109 -20.38 -9.79 27.65
C GLY A 109 -19.18 -9.51 26.74
N THR A 110 -17.99 -9.33 27.31
CA THR A 110 -16.73 -9.15 26.57
C THR A 110 -16.42 -10.36 25.69
N ARG A 111 -16.62 -11.59 26.19
CA ARG A 111 -16.44 -12.81 25.39
C ARG A 111 -17.36 -12.87 24.18
N GLN A 112 -18.62 -12.48 24.35
CA GLN A 112 -19.61 -12.52 23.29
C GLN A 112 -19.33 -11.45 22.23
N LEU A 113 -19.05 -10.21 22.66
CA LEU A 113 -18.70 -9.09 21.78
C LEU A 113 -17.43 -9.34 20.97
N LEU A 114 -16.44 -10.01 21.57
CA LEU A 114 -15.10 -10.18 21.00
C LEU A 114 -14.82 -11.59 20.51
N SER A 115 -15.86 -12.38 20.28
CA SER A 115 -15.73 -13.78 19.87
C SER A 115 -14.95 -13.97 18.57
N SER A 116 -14.99 -13.00 17.64
CA SER A 116 -14.25 -13.02 16.37
C SER A 116 -12.80 -12.54 16.46
N ALA A 117 -12.46 -11.72 17.47
CA ALA A 117 -11.16 -11.04 17.56
C ALA A 117 -9.95 -12.00 17.66
N PRO A 118 -9.99 -13.10 18.46
CA PRO A 118 -8.90 -14.08 18.50
C PRO A 118 -8.66 -14.76 17.15
N GLY A 119 -9.72 -15.00 16.37
CA GLY A 119 -9.64 -15.57 15.03
C GLY A 119 -8.91 -14.62 14.08
N GLY A 120 -9.33 -13.36 14.02
CA GLY A 120 -8.69 -12.32 13.20
C GLY A 120 -7.23 -12.10 13.58
N ALA A 121 -6.92 -12.01 14.88
CA ALA A 121 -5.56 -11.83 15.37
C ALA A 121 -4.63 -12.99 14.96
N ARG A 122 -5.10 -14.24 15.05
CA ARG A 122 -4.33 -15.42 14.60
C ARG A 122 -4.07 -15.42 13.10
N LYS A 123 -5.06 -15.02 12.30
CA LYS A 123 -4.89 -14.91 10.85
C LYS A 123 -3.86 -13.84 10.48
N LEU A 124 -3.93 -12.67 11.11
CA LEU A 124 -2.94 -11.61 10.92
C LEU A 124 -1.53 -12.03 11.37
N ALA A 125 -1.39 -12.76 12.49
CA ALA A 125 -0.10 -13.32 12.88
C ALA A 125 0.46 -14.32 11.84
N LYS A 126 -0.41 -15.16 11.25
CA LYS A 126 -0.02 -16.03 10.12
C LYS A 126 0.42 -15.20 8.91
N ARG A 127 -0.28 -14.11 8.60
CA ARG A 127 0.10 -13.18 7.51
C ARG A 127 1.45 -12.52 7.76
N VAL A 128 1.74 -12.07 8.98
CA VAL A 128 3.06 -11.53 9.34
C VAL A 128 4.15 -12.58 9.11
N ARG A 129 3.93 -13.83 9.52
CA ARG A 129 4.90 -14.91 9.24
C ARG A 129 5.15 -15.11 7.74
N GLU A 130 4.11 -15.05 6.92
CA GLU A 130 4.24 -15.13 5.46
C GLU A 130 4.98 -13.91 4.89
N LEU A 131 4.70 -12.70 5.38
CA LEU A 131 5.38 -11.47 4.97
C LEU A 131 6.86 -11.49 5.38
N SER A 132 7.19 -11.95 6.59
CA SER A 132 8.58 -12.12 7.05
C SER A 132 9.37 -13.08 6.14
N ARG A 133 8.74 -14.19 5.69
CA ARG A 133 9.36 -15.11 4.74
C ARG A 133 9.63 -14.44 3.39
N LEU A 134 8.65 -13.70 2.86
CA LEU A 134 8.81 -12.96 1.61
C LEU A 134 9.89 -11.88 1.73
N TRP A 135 9.95 -11.20 2.87
CA TRP A 135 11.00 -10.22 3.17
C TRP A 135 12.38 -10.89 3.15
N HIS A 136 12.54 -12.06 3.76
CA HIS A 136 13.81 -12.78 3.77
C HIS A 136 14.23 -13.21 2.36
N THR A 137 13.29 -13.74 1.57
CA THR A 137 13.55 -14.08 0.15
C THR A 137 13.96 -12.87 -0.67
N LEU A 138 13.34 -11.70 -0.45
CA LEU A 138 13.73 -10.46 -1.12
C LEU A 138 15.10 -9.97 -0.67
N ASP A 139 15.39 -10.03 0.63
CA ASP A 139 16.68 -9.59 1.16
C ASP A 139 17.82 -10.47 0.64
N ASP A 140 17.64 -11.79 0.62
CA ASP A 140 18.60 -12.73 0.03
C ASP A 140 18.81 -12.44 -1.47
N HIS A 141 17.73 -12.19 -2.21
CA HIS A 141 17.82 -11.86 -3.63
C HIS A 141 18.56 -10.55 -3.88
N LEU A 142 18.31 -9.52 -3.07
CA LEU A 142 18.97 -8.21 -3.17
C LEU A 142 20.44 -8.26 -2.74
N ARG A 143 20.78 -9.09 -1.75
CA ARG A 143 22.19 -9.34 -1.35
C ARG A 143 22.97 -10.06 -2.44
N ALA A 144 22.33 -10.97 -3.16
CA ALA A 144 22.95 -11.66 -4.29
C ALA A 144 23.05 -10.78 -5.55
N ASN A 145 22.19 -9.77 -5.69
CA ASN A 145 22.03 -8.96 -6.90
C ASN A 145 22.08 -7.46 -6.56
N GLU A 146 23.29 -6.89 -6.58
CA GLU A 146 23.48 -5.48 -6.29
C GLU A 146 23.18 -4.61 -7.51
N ALA A 147 22.19 -3.72 -7.40
CA ALA A 147 21.80 -2.77 -8.46
C ALA A 147 22.98 -1.93 -8.97
N THR A 148 23.87 -1.52 -8.06
CA THR A 148 25.09 -0.76 -8.36
C THR A 148 26.04 -1.54 -9.27
N GLU A 149 26.11 -2.86 -9.13
CA GLU A 149 26.97 -3.67 -9.96
C GLU A 149 26.44 -3.76 -11.40
N PHE A 150 25.13 -3.94 -11.54
CA PHE A 150 24.47 -3.94 -12.85
C PHE A 150 24.64 -2.60 -13.57
N LEU A 151 24.47 -1.47 -12.87
CA LEU A 151 24.68 -0.13 -13.46
C LEU A 151 26.12 0.06 -13.92
N ARG A 152 27.10 -0.32 -13.09
CA ARG A 152 28.52 -0.26 -13.46
C ARG A 152 28.85 -1.10 -14.70
N ARG A 153 28.26 -2.30 -14.80
CA ARG A 153 28.42 -3.17 -15.99
C ARG A 153 27.73 -2.57 -17.22
N ALA A 154 26.56 -1.95 -17.05
CA ALA A 154 25.84 -1.28 -18.14
C ALA A 154 26.64 -0.10 -18.71
N GLU A 155 27.22 0.74 -17.84
CA GLU A 155 28.12 1.83 -18.24
C GLU A 155 29.34 1.31 -19.00
N ALA A 156 29.96 0.22 -18.55
CA ALA A 156 31.07 -0.40 -19.25
C ALA A 156 30.67 -0.91 -20.66
N MET A 157 29.46 -1.45 -20.82
CA MET A 157 28.95 -1.88 -22.12
C MET A 157 28.64 -0.71 -23.04
N ARG A 158 28.13 0.41 -22.51
CA ARG A 158 27.95 1.65 -23.28
C ARG A 158 29.27 2.19 -23.81
N ALA A 159 30.28 2.28 -22.95
CA ALA A 159 31.61 2.74 -23.36
C ALA A 159 32.20 1.84 -24.46
N ARG A 160 31.94 0.52 -24.43
CA ARG A 160 32.33 -0.41 -25.49
C ARG A 160 31.53 -0.22 -26.78
N ALA A 161 30.23 0.08 -26.68
CA ALA A 161 29.40 0.43 -27.84
C ALA A 161 29.92 1.70 -28.53
N ASP A 162 30.26 2.72 -27.76
CA ASP A 162 30.74 4.00 -28.27
C ASP A 162 32.13 3.89 -28.93
N ALA A 163 32.97 2.97 -28.44
CA ALA A 163 34.29 2.70 -29.00
C ALA A 163 34.29 1.71 -30.19
N ALA A 164 33.17 1.02 -30.44
CA ALA A 164 33.08 0.03 -31.51
C ALA A 164 32.95 0.72 -32.87
N SER A 165 33.77 0.29 -33.83
CA SER A 165 33.73 0.79 -35.22
C SER A 165 32.70 0.07 -36.08
N ASP A 166 32.31 -1.16 -35.71
CA ASP A 166 31.29 -1.95 -36.40
C ASP A 166 29.91 -1.66 -35.79
N ARG A 167 28.98 -1.25 -36.65
CA ARG A 167 27.59 -0.94 -36.28
C ARG A 167 26.88 -2.14 -35.64
N PHE A 168 27.12 -3.36 -36.11
CA PHE A 168 26.49 -4.55 -35.53
C PHE A 168 26.98 -4.80 -34.11
N VAL A 169 28.29 -4.67 -33.87
CA VAL A 169 28.90 -4.82 -32.54
C VAL A 169 28.45 -3.70 -31.60
N GLN A 170 28.34 -2.48 -32.11
CA GLN A 170 27.77 -1.34 -31.38
C GLN A 170 26.33 -1.62 -30.93
N GLU A 171 25.48 -2.11 -31.82
CA GLU A 171 24.08 -2.46 -31.52
C GLU A 171 23.99 -3.57 -30.46
N GLN A 172 24.84 -4.60 -30.53
CA GLN A 172 24.90 -5.66 -29.51
C GLN A 172 25.30 -5.13 -28.13
N TYR A 173 26.34 -4.30 -28.04
CA TYR A 173 26.75 -3.73 -26.76
C TYR A 173 25.71 -2.77 -26.19
N ALA A 174 25.04 -1.98 -27.04
CA ALA A 174 23.95 -1.11 -26.63
C ALA A 174 22.74 -1.91 -26.11
N GLU A 175 22.41 -3.04 -26.73
CA GLU A 175 21.36 -3.95 -26.24
C GLU A 175 21.72 -4.61 -24.91
N ALA A 176 22.96 -5.10 -24.77
CA ALA A 176 23.46 -5.64 -23.52
C ALA A 176 23.42 -4.61 -22.38
N ALA A 177 23.80 -3.36 -22.66
CA ALA A 177 23.69 -2.27 -21.70
C ALA A 177 22.23 -2.03 -21.25
N ARG A 178 21.28 -1.94 -22.20
CA ARG A 178 19.84 -1.78 -21.88
C ARG A 178 19.30 -2.92 -21.03
N SER A 179 19.72 -4.16 -21.30
CA SER A 179 19.33 -5.32 -20.50
C SER A 179 19.82 -5.22 -19.05
N LEU A 180 21.10 -4.84 -18.86
CA LEU A 180 21.68 -4.64 -17.53
C LEU A 180 21.01 -3.50 -16.74
N GLU A 181 20.61 -2.41 -17.41
CA GLU A 181 19.86 -1.33 -16.76
C GLU A 181 18.46 -1.77 -16.33
N SER A 182 17.78 -2.56 -17.16
CA SER A 182 16.49 -3.15 -16.80
C SER A 182 16.60 -4.04 -15.56
N GLN A 183 17.67 -4.83 -15.46
CA GLN A 183 17.97 -5.64 -14.27
C GLN A 183 18.25 -4.77 -13.04
N ALA A 184 19.02 -3.68 -13.19
CA ALA A 184 19.27 -2.73 -12.11
C ALA A 184 17.98 -2.08 -11.61
N GLN A 185 17.12 -1.64 -12.53
CA GLN A 185 15.82 -1.04 -12.22
C GLN A 185 14.92 -2.03 -11.47
N THR A 186 14.91 -3.30 -11.90
CA THR A 186 14.20 -4.38 -11.20
C THR A 186 14.70 -4.54 -9.76
N CYS A 187 16.03 -4.50 -9.53
CA CYS A 187 16.60 -4.58 -8.18
C CYS A 187 16.17 -3.40 -7.30
N LEU A 188 16.11 -2.18 -7.85
CA LEU A 188 15.63 -1.00 -7.12
C LEU A 188 14.16 -1.12 -6.74
N GLU A 189 13.31 -1.62 -7.66
CA GLU A 189 11.88 -1.86 -7.40
C GLU A 189 11.66 -2.93 -6.33
N LEU A 190 12.47 -3.99 -6.32
CA LEU A 190 12.48 -5.00 -5.27
C LEU A 190 12.90 -4.40 -3.92
N GLY A 191 13.89 -3.51 -3.92
CA GLY A 191 14.30 -2.75 -2.73
C GLY A 191 13.14 -1.93 -2.14
N HIS A 192 12.42 -1.18 -2.98
CA HIS A 192 11.22 -0.47 -2.55
C HIS A 192 10.11 -1.40 -2.04
N THR A 193 9.95 -2.56 -2.68
CA THR A 193 8.98 -3.57 -2.25
C THR A 193 9.32 -4.14 -0.87
N ARG A 194 10.62 -4.35 -0.58
CA ARG A 194 11.10 -4.77 0.75
C ARG A 194 10.76 -3.75 1.84
N GLU A 195 10.95 -2.46 1.58
CA GLU A 195 10.58 -1.41 2.55
C GLU A 195 9.05 -1.31 2.75
N ARG A 196 8.27 -1.52 1.69
CA ARG A 196 6.80 -1.59 1.80
C ARG A 196 6.35 -2.80 2.62
N LEU A 197 6.98 -3.96 2.46
CA LEU A 197 6.72 -5.14 3.29
C LEU A 197 6.96 -4.84 4.77
N ARG A 198 8.08 -4.21 5.09
CA ARG A 198 8.40 -3.80 6.45
C ARG A 198 7.33 -2.87 7.03
N ALA A 199 6.91 -1.87 6.27
CA ALA A 199 5.87 -0.93 6.70
C ALA A 199 4.53 -1.65 6.96
N GLU A 200 4.13 -2.59 6.11
CA GLU A 200 2.91 -3.38 6.31
C GLU A 200 3.00 -4.31 7.54
N ILE A 201 4.16 -4.94 7.77
CA ILE A 201 4.37 -5.73 9.01
C ILE A 201 4.23 -4.84 10.25
N ALA A 202 4.86 -3.66 10.26
CA ALA A 202 4.74 -2.71 11.35
C ALA A 202 3.29 -2.24 11.58
N ARG A 203 2.54 -2.00 10.50
CA ARG A 203 1.12 -1.65 10.54
C ARG A 203 0.28 -2.76 11.18
N ILE A 204 0.54 -4.02 10.85
CA ILE A 204 -0.17 -5.17 11.45
C ILE A 204 0.16 -5.29 12.95
N LEU A 205 1.44 -5.18 13.32
CA LEU A 205 1.86 -5.23 14.73
C LEU A 205 1.22 -4.10 15.55
N ALA A 206 1.15 -2.89 15.00
CA ALA A 206 0.47 -1.76 15.63
C ALA A 206 -1.03 -2.02 15.81
N ALA A 207 -1.71 -2.58 14.79
CA ALA A 207 -3.13 -2.91 14.87
C ALA A 207 -3.41 -3.98 15.94
N LEU A 208 -2.59 -5.04 16.00
CA LEU A 208 -2.69 -6.08 17.03
C LEU A 208 -2.45 -5.50 18.43
N THR A 209 -1.44 -4.64 18.59
CA THR A 209 -1.13 -3.98 19.87
C THR A 209 -2.25 -3.06 20.32
N ASN A 210 -2.83 -2.28 19.40
CA ASN A 210 -3.97 -1.40 19.66
C ASN A 210 -5.19 -2.21 20.11
N LEU A 211 -5.52 -3.29 19.39
CA LEU A 211 -6.61 -4.18 19.79
C LEU A 211 -6.37 -4.74 21.20
N ARG A 212 -5.17 -5.25 21.49
CA ARG A 212 -4.83 -5.74 22.84
C ARG A 212 -5.11 -4.68 23.91
N SER A 213 -4.58 -3.47 23.72
CA SER A 213 -4.75 -2.37 24.68
C SER A 213 -6.22 -2.00 24.88
N ARG A 214 -7.03 -1.99 23.83
CA ARG A 214 -8.47 -1.72 23.91
C ARG A 214 -9.23 -2.82 24.64
N ILE A 215 -8.85 -4.09 24.45
CA ILE A 215 -9.44 -5.21 25.20
C ILE A 215 -9.14 -5.07 26.69
N VAL A 216 -7.91 -4.74 27.06
CA VAL A 216 -7.52 -4.49 28.47
C VAL A 216 -8.35 -3.33 29.04
N ALA A 217 -8.50 -2.23 28.30
CA ALA A 217 -9.28 -1.08 28.73
C ALA A 217 -10.76 -1.42 28.98
N VAL A 218 -11.39 -2.21 28.10
CA VAL A 218 -12.79 -2.66 28.29
C VAL A 218 -12.94 -3.58 29.49
N GLN A 219 -11.94 -4.41 29.78
CA GLN A 219 -11.98 -5.25 30.97
C GLN A 219 -11.86 -4.43 32.25
N ALA A 220 -11.12 -3.30 32.22
CA ALA A 220 -11.01 -2.38 33.35
C ALA A 220 -12.26 -1.50 33.54
N SER A 221 -12.92 -1.06 32.46
CA SER A 221 -14.15 -0.26 32.50
C SER A 221 -15.14 -0.68 31.39
N PRO A 222 -16.14 -1.51 31.70
CA PRO A 222 -17.09 -2.02 30.69
C PRO A 222 -18.08 -0.98 30.15
N ALA A 223 -18.28 0.15 30.85
CA ALA A 223 -19.39 1.08 30.59
C ALA A 223 -19.24 1.89 29.28
N ASP A 224 -18.01 2.14 28.81
CA ASP A 224 -17.74 3.10 27.71
C ASP A 224 -17.02 2.52 26.49
N GLY A 225 -16.64 1.23 26.48
CA GLY A 225 -15.63 0.73 25.53
C GLY A 225 -16.06 -0.37 24.54
N SER A 226 -17.27 -0.92 24.64
CA SER A 226 -17.72 -2.06 23.80
C SER A 226 -17.69 -1.75 22.30
N ASP A 227 -18.17 -0.56 21.89
CA ASP A 227 -18.15 -0.13 20.48
C ASP A 227 -16.74 0.15 19.97
N ALA A 228 -15.83 0.63 20.82
CA ALA A 228 -14.45 0.93 20.44
C ALA A 228 -13.64 -0.34 20.18
N VAL A 229 -13.96 -1.45 20.85
CA VAL A 229 -13.33 -2.75 20.58
C VAL A 229 -13.99 -3.47 19.41
N ARG A 230 -15.31 -3.35 19.24
CA ARG A 230 -16.00 -3.88 18.05
C ARG A 230 -15.44 -3.27 16.77
N ARG A 231 -15.28 -1.94 16.72
CA ARG A 231 -14.64 -1.24 15.59
C ARG A 231 -13.20 -1.70 15.37
N ALA A 232 -12.43 -1.87 16.45
CA ALA A 232 -11.07 -2.40 16.32
C ALA A 232 -11.08 -3.84 15.73
N ALA A 233 -12.02 -4.70 16.12
CA ALA A 233 -12.13 -6.04 15.55
C ALA A 233 -12.52 -6.04 14.06
N GLU A 234 -13.41 -5.13 13.65
CA GLU A 234 -13.77 -4.89 12.24
C GLU A 234 -12.55 -4.38 11.45
N GLU A 235 -11.79 -3.42 12.00
CA GLU A 235 -10.55 -2.92 11.40
C GLU A 235 -9.50 -4.02 11.17
N LEU A 236 -9.41 -5.03 12.05
CA LEU A 236 -8.52 -6.18 11.83
C LEU A 236 -8.98 -7.06 10.66
N ALA A 237 -10.29 -7.21 10.44
CA ALA A 237 -10.80 -7.99 9.32
C ALA A 237 -10.52 -7.30 7.98
N ASP A 238 -10.72 -5.98 7.93
CA ASP A 238 -10.40 -5.17 6.75
C ASP A 238 -8.89 -5.17 6.46
N LEU A 239 -8.08 -5.08 7.51
CA LEU A 239 -6.63 -5.17 7.39
C LEU A 239 -6.18 -6.55 6.87
N GLU A 240 -6.82 -7.64 7.32
CA GLU A 240 -6.53 -8.99 6.83
C GLU A 240 -6.73 -9.09 5.31
N ALA A 241 -7.84 -8.54 4.80
CA ALA A 241 -8.14 -8.54 3.37
C ALA A 241 -7.11 -7.73 2.57
N GLN A 242 -6.79 -6.52 3.01
CA GLN A 242 -5.79 -5.64 2.36
C GLN A 242 -4.41 -6.28 2.30
N VAL A 243 -3.98 -6.90 3.40
CA VAL A 243 -2.69 -7.60 3.47
C VAL A 243 -2.66 -8.80 2.52
N GLY A 244 -3.77 -9.53 2.37
CA GLY A 244 -3.89 -10.63 1.41
C GLY A 244 -3.62 -10.19 -0.04
N THR A 245 -4.20 -9.07 -0.48
CA THR A 245 -3.97 -8.50 -1.81
C THR A 245 -2.52 -8.06 -1.98
N PHE A 246 -1.96 -7.41 -0.97
CA PHE A 246 -0.58 -6.95 -1.01
C PHE A 246 0.42 -8.12 -1.11
N GLN A 247 0.23 -9.19 -0.34
CA GLN A 247 1.07 -10.39 -0.44
C GLN A 247 1.12 -10.97 -1.84
N GLU A 248 -0.02 -11.02 -2.54
CA GLU A 248 -0.05 -11.56 -3.90
C GLU A 248 0.68 -10.65 -4.89
N SER A 249 0.57 -9.33 -4.72
CA SER A 249 1.34 -8.37 -5.52
C SER A 249 2.86 -8.56 -5.34
N VAL A 250 3.32 -8.79 -4.11
CA VAL A 250 4.74 -9.04 -3.81
C VAL A 250 5.22 -10.33 -4.45
N ARG A 251 4.43 -11.41 -4.39
CA ARG A 251 4.76 -12.69 -5.05
C ARG A 251 4.82 -12.55 -6.56
N GLN A 252 3.98 -11.70 -7.17
CA GLN A 252 4.02 -11.44 -8.59
C GLN A 252 5.32 -10.74 -8.99
N VAL A 253 5.70 -9.69 -8.26
CA VAL A 253 6.95 -8.95 -8.50
C VAL A 253 8.17 -9.88 -8.36
N LEU A 254 8.22 -10.71 -7.31
CA LEU A 254 9.28 -11.71 -7.14
C LEU A 254 9.35 -12.73 -8.30
N ARG A 255 8.20 -13.21 -8.78
CA ARG A 255 8.16 -14.13 -9.93
C ARG A 255 8.70 -13.45 -11.20
N GLN A 256 8.31 -12.21 -11.46
CA GLN A 256 8.78 -11.45 -12.62
C GLN A 256 10.30 -11.23 -12.56
N ALA A 257 10.82 -10.84 -11.39
CA ALA A 257 12.26 -10.68 -11.18
C ALA A 257 13.04 -11.98 -11.42
N SER A 258 12.54 -13.11 -10.92
CA SER A 258 13.18 -14.42 -11.12
C SER A 258 13.19 -14.91 -12.57
N GLN A 259 12.26 -14.41 -13.40
CA GLN A 259 12.20 -14.70 -14.83
C GLN A 259 13.15 -13.81 -15.62
N ALA A 260 13.32 -12.55 -15.21
CA ALA A 260 14.25 -11.60 -15.84
C ALA A 260 15.73 -11.92 -15.56
N SER A 261 16.03 -12.72 -14.53
CA SER A 261 17.38 -13.15 -14.16
C SER A 261 17.81 -14.49 -14.78
N ARG A 262 16.95 -15.15 -15.56
CA ARG A 262 17.26 -16.40 -16.30
C ARG A 262 17.58 -16.10 -17.74
#